data_AF-A0A2E0W877-F1
#
_entry.id   AF-A0A2E0W877-F1
#
_cell.length_a   1.000
_cell.length_b   1.000
_cell.length_c   1.000
_cell.angle_alpha   90.00
_cell.angle_beta   90.00
_cell.angle_gamma   90.00
#
_symmetry.space_group_name_H-M   'P 1'
#
loop_
_entity.id
_entity.type
_entity.pdbx_description
1 polymer ?
#
loop_
_entity_poly.entity_id
_entity_poly.type
_entity_poly.pdbx_seq_one_letter_code
_entity_poly.pdbx_strand_id
1 'polypeptide(L)'
;MDILVLAARFLFSMIFLFSGLGHFTQTEQMAQYAASKKVPAPKLGVIVTGIMLMLGGLSVLLGAYVEIGALLIVVFLVPTSFLMHNFWTIKDPMMKQNDMIMFMKNMALTGAAILIWYLYKVVPNVPLSIN
;
A
#
# COMPACT_ATOMS: atom_id res chain seq x y z
N MET A 1 22.98 -1.97 10.56
CA MET A 1 22.13 -1.75 9.38
C MET A 1 22.72 -0.63 8.53
N ASP A 2 22.82 -0.84 7.22
CA ASP A 2 23.19 0.21 6.26
C ASP A 2 22.16 1.35 6.30
N ILE A 3 22.62 2.58 6.50
CA ILE A 3 21.76 3.76 6.60
C ILE A 3 20.88 3.96 5.36
N LEU A 4 21.37 3.56 4.18
CA LEU A 4 20.62 3.64 2.92
C LEU A 4 19.43 2.69 2.92
N VAL A 5 19.61 1.50 3.50
CA VAL A 5 18.56 0.49 3.61
C VAL A 5 17.46 0.94 4.58
N LEU A 6 17.83 1.56 5.71
CA LEU A 6 16.85 2.17 6.61
C LEU A 6 16.07 3.28 5.92
N ALA A 7 16.76 4.20 5.23
CA ALA A 7 16.13 5.30 4.53
C ALA A 7 15.16 4.81 3.45
N ALA A 8 15.55 3.81 2.65
CA ALA A 8 14.70 3.22 1.62
C ALA A 8 13.41 2.63 2.21
N ARG A 9 13.52 1.90 3.32
CA ARG A 9 12.35 1.34 4.01
C ARG A 9 11.46 2.40 4.62
N PHE A 10 12.04 3.43 5.20
CA PHE A 10 11.29 4.54 5.75
C PHE A 10 10.46 5.23 4.67
N LEU A 11 11.10 5.61 3.55
CA LEU A 11 10.45 6.26 2.42
C LEU A 11 9.39 5.37 1.75
N PHE A 12 9.65 4.08 1.64
CA PHE A 12 8.67 3.12 1.14
C PHE A 12 7.48 2.98 2.10
N SER A 13 7.74 2.84 3.40
CA SER A 13 6.71 2.52 4.40
C SER A 13 5.83 3.71 4.76
N MET A 14 6.37 4.93 4.73
CA MET A 14 5.64 6.13 5.17
C MET A 14 4.31 6.29 4.44
N ILE A 15 4.24 6.06 3.13
CA ILE A 15 3.00 6.25 2.37
C ILE A 15 1.90 5.28 2.87
N PHE A 16 2.26 4.06 3.25
CA PHE A 16 1.32 3.08 3.76
C PHE A 16 0.88 3.40 5.18
N LEU A 17 1.80 3.89 6.03
CA LEU A 17 1.47 4.30 7.40
C LEU A 17 0.54 5.51 7.43
N PHE A 18 0.83 6.54 6.62
CA PHE A 18 -0.05 7.71 6.48
C PHE A 18 -1.41 7.31 5.90
N SER A 19 -1.42 6.48 4.86
CA SER A 19 -2.66 5.97 4.27
C SER A 19 -3.47 5.15 5.28
N GLY A 20 -2.82 4.23 6.01
CA GLY A 20 -3.45 3.39 7.03
C GLY A 20 -4.07 4.20 8.16
N LEU A 21 -3.37 5.21 8.67
CA LEU A 21 -3.93 6.16 9.65
C LEU A 21 -5.14 6.92 9.07
N GLY A 22 -5.06 7.32 7.79
CA GLY A 22 -6.19 7.92 7.07
C GLY A 22 -7.43 7.02 7.04
N HIS A 23 -7.26 5.70 6.85
CA HIS A 23 -8.38 4.76 6.82
C HIS A 23 -9.13 4.68 8.17
N PHE A 24 -8.48 4.96 9.30
CA PHE A 24 -9.12 4.98 10.62
C PHE A 24 -9.66 6.36 11.01
N THR A 25 -8.95 7.42 10.65
CA THR A 25 -9.33 8.80 11.00
C THR A 25 -10.40 9.38 10.07
N GLN A 26 -10.49 8.88 8.84
CA GLN A 26 -11.40 9.35 7.79
C GLN A 26 -12.29 8.22 7.25
N THR A 27 -12.58 7.21 8.09
CA THR A 27 -13.28 5.99 7.67
C THR A 27 -14.59 6.28 6.94
N GLU A 28 -15.41 7.20 7.45
CA GLU A 28 -16.72 7.51 6.84
C GLU A 28 -16.58 8.12 5.44
N GLN A 29 -15.67 9.08 5.27
CA GLN A 29 -15.42 9.72 3.98
C GLN A 29 -14.86 8.72 2.96
N MET A 30 -13.89 7.90 3.37
CA MET A 30 -13.31 6.88 2.49
C MET A 30 -14.34 5.78 2.14
N ALA A 31 -15.22 5.40 3.08
CA ALA A 31 -16.28 4.45 2.83
C ALA A 31 -17.29 4.98 1.82
N GLN A 32 -17.65 6.27 1.87
CA GLN A 32 -18.48 6.90 0.86
C GLN A 32 -17.82 6.88 -0.52
N TYR A 33 -16.52 7.18 -0.60
CA TYR A 33 -15.79 7.10 -1.86
C TYR A 33 -15.72 5.66 -2.40
N ALA A 34 -15.44 4.67 -1.55
CA ALA A 34 -15.45 3.26 -1.91
C ALA A 34 -16.84 2.78 -2.38
N ALA A 35 -17.91 3.26 -1.74
CA ALA A 35 -19.28 3.00 -2.16
C ALA A 35 -19.55 3.56 -3.58
N SER A 36 -19.06 4.77 -3.88
CA SER A 36 -19.17 5.36 -5.22
C SER A 36 -18.47 4.55 -6.31
N LYS A 37 -17.41 3.83 -5.93
CA LYS A 37 -16.66 2.88 -6.77
C LYS A 37 -17.24 1.45 -6.73
N LYS A 38 -18.40 1.24 -6.09
CA LYS A 38 -19.12 -0.03 -5.98
C LYS A 38 -18.36 -1.14 -5.23
N VAL A 39 -17.48 -0.76 -4.30
CA VAL A 39 -16.81 -1.73 -3.43
C VAL A 39 -17.82 -2.36 -2.46
N PRO A 40 -17.89 -3.70 -2.34
CA PRO A 40 -18.79 -4.35 -1.40
C PRO A 40 -18.38 -4.07 0.05
N ALA A 41 -19.38 -3.90 0.93
CA ALA A 41 -19.18 -3.60 2.36
C ALA A 41 -18.12 -2.50 2.61
N PRO A 42 -18.30 -1.29 2.04
CA PRO A 42 -17.22 -0.31 1.87
C PRO A 42 -16.55 0.12 3.19
N LYS A 43 -17.34 0.31 4.26
CA LYS A 43 -16.80 0.66 5.58
C LYS A 43 -15.92 -0.45 6.16
N LEU A 44 -16.34 -1.72 6.04
CA LEU A 44 -15.53 -2.86 6.46
C LEU A 44 -14.27 -2.97 5.60
N GLY A 45 -14.40 -2.79 4.28
CA GLY A 45 -13.26 -2.76 3.36
C GLY A 45 -12.20 -1.74 3.79
N VAL A 46 -12.60 -0.50 4.08
CA VAL A 46 -11.70 0.56 4.55
C VAL A 46 -11.01 0.20 5.87
N ILE A 47 -11.73 -0.38 6.84
CA ILE A 47 -11.12 -0.78 8.12
C ILE A 47 -10.08 -1.90 7.89
N VAL A 48 -10.43 -2.92 7.09
CA VAL A 48 -9.54 -4.04 6.78
C VAL A 48 -8.29 -3.57 6.05
N THR A 49 -8.44 -2.73 5.02
CA THR A 49 -7.29 -2.19 4.30
C THR A 49 -6.45 -1.26 5.17
N GLY A 50 -7.06 -0.50 6.08
CA GLY A 50 -6.34 0.27 7.10
C GLY A 50 -5.44 -0.60 7.97
N ILE A 51 -5.95 -1.75 8.44
CA ILE A 51 -5.16 -2.73 9.22
C ILE A 51 -4.02 -3.30 8.37
N MET A 52 -4.30 -3.71 7.13
CA MET A 52 -3.28 -4.24 6.22
C MET A 52 -2.14 -3.24 5.98
N LEU A 53 -2.49 -1.97 5.78
CA LEU A 53 -1.54 -0.88 5.54
C LEU A 53 -0.67 -0.60 6.76
N MET A 54 -1.26 -0.57 7.97
CA MET A 54 -0.51 -0.36 9.21
C MET A 54 0.43 -1.54 9.50
N LEU A 55 -0.08 -2.77 9.43
CA LEU A 55 0.73 -3.97 9.68
C LEU A 55 1.82 -4.13 8.62
N GLY A 56 1.49 -3.93 7.34
CA GLY A 56 2.44 -4.01 6.24
C GLY A 56 3.52 -2.94 6.32
N GLY A 57 3.12 -1.67 6.52
CA GLY A 57 4.04 -0.55 6.65
C GLY A 57 4.96 -0.68 7.86
N LEU A 58 4.43 -1.05 9.04
CA LEU A 58 5.26 -1.24 10.24
C LEU A 58 6.19 -2.45 10.11
N SER A 59 5.71 -3.55 9.54
CA SER A 59 6.50 -4.74 9.29
C SER A 59 7.72 -4.43 8.40
N VAL A 60 7.50 -3.73 7.29
CA VAL A 60 8.60 -3.34 6.39
C VAL A 60 9.51 -2.33 7.09
N LEU A 61 8.99 -1.25 7.65
CA LEU A 61 9.75 -0.19 8.32
C LEU A 61 10.69 -0.75 9.39
N LEU A 62 10.13 -1.54 10.31
CA LEU A 62 10.87 -2.11 11.42
C LEU A 62 11.74 -3.28 10.98
N GLY A 63 11.44 -3.94 9.86
CA GLY A 63 12.19 -5.12 9.44
C GLY A 63 11.77 -6.41 10.12
N ALA A 64 10.60 -6.41 10.76
CA ALA A 64 10.03 -7.57 11.42
C ALA A 64 9.00 -8.22 10.49
N TYR A 65 9.16 -9.52 10.19
CA TYR A 65 8.25 -10.27 9.32
C TYR A 65 8.04 -9.64 7.93
N VAL A 66 9.09 -9.02 7.37
CA VAL A 66 9.04 -8.21 6.13
C VAL A 66 8.34 -8.92 4.97
N GLU A 67 8.52 -10.23 4.85
CA GLU A 67 7.87 -11.04 3.82
C GLU A 67 6.34 -10.94 3.90
N ILE A 68 5.78 -11.06 5.12
CA ILE A 68 4.34 -10.97 5.35
C ILE A 68 3.88 -9.53 5.11
N GLY A 69 4.62 -8.55 5.64
CA GLY A 69 4.27 -7.14 5.48
C GLY A 69 4.24 -6.67 4.02
N ALA A 70 5.24 -7.08 3.23
CA ALA A 70 5.30 -6.79 1.80
C ALA A 70 4.13 -7.43 1.03
N LEU A 71 3.77 -8.68 1.35
CA LEU A 71 2.61 -9.33 0.74
C LEU A 71 1.29 -8.65 1.10
N LEU A 72 1.11 -8.20 2.34
CA LEU A 72 -0.07 -7.41 2.74
C LEU A 72 -0.19 -6.13 1.89
N ILE A 73 0.93 -5.44 1.65
CA ILE A 73 0.97 -4.25 0.80
C ILE A 73 0.58 -4.60 -0.65
N VAL A 74 1.09 -5.69 -1.21
CA VAL A 74 0.73 -6.15 -2.57
C VAL A 74 -0.77 -6.45 -2.66
N VAL A 75 -1.30 -7.21 -1.70
CA VAL A 75 -2.73 -7.59 -1.64
C VAL A 75 -3.62 -6.35 -1.45
N PHE A 76 -3.14 -5.28 -0.82
CA PHE A 76 -3.85 -4.01 -0.78
C PHE A 76 -3.78 -3.27 -2.13
N LEU A 77 -2.57 -3.08 -2.67
CA LEU A 77 -2.32 -2.21 -3.82
C LEU A 77 -2.98 -2.73 -5.09
N VAL A 78 -2.89 -4.03 -5.37
CA VAL A 78 -3.40 -4.59 -6.63
C VAL A 78 -4.92 -4.40 -6.74
N PRO A 79 -5.77 -4.94 -5.85
CA PRO A 79 -7.21 -4.75 -5.93
C PRO A 79 -7.62 -3.27 -5.87
N THR A 80 -7.02 -2.48 -4.97
CA THR A 80 -7.33 -1.04 -4.85
C THR A 80 -7.08 -0.31 -6.16
N SER A 81 -6.04 -0.66 -6.92
CA SER A 81 -5.76 -0.02 -8.21
C SER A 81 -6.87 -0.27 -9.23
N PHE A 82 -7.34 -1.51 -9.33
CA PHE A 82 -8.39 -1.87 -10.29
C PHE A 82 -9.80 -1.47 -9.85
N LEU A 83 -10.05 -1.37 -8.55
CA LEU A 83 -11.37 -0.99 -8.00
C LEU A 83 -11.51 0.52 -7.83
N MET A 84 -10.51 1.17 -7.24
CA MET A 84 -10.58 2.58 -6.86
C MET A 84 -10.00 3.51 -7.92
N HIS A 85 -9.02 3.05 -8.72
CA HIS A 85 -8.32 3.87 -9.72
C HIS A 85 -8.53 3.36 -11.15
N ASN A 86 -9.75 2.91 -11.45
CA ASN A 86 -10.19 2.45 -12.75
C ASN A 86 -10.36 3.59 -13.78
N PHE A 87 -9.27 4.29 -14.07
CA PHE A 87 -9.23 5.51 -14.91
C PHE A 87 -9.84 5.32 -16.30
N TRP A 88 -9.83 4.11 -16.85
CA TRP A 88 -10.46 3.77 -18.14
C TRP A 88 -11.98 3.96 -18.15
N THR A 89 -12.62 4.08 -16.99
CA THR A 89 -14.06 4.33 -16.87
C THR A 89 -14.42 5.82 -16.76
N ILE A 90 -13.43 6.70 -16.60
CA ILE A 90 -13.64 8.13 -16.36
C ILE A 90 -13.70 8.90 -17.68
N LYS A 91 -14.75 9.72 -17.83
CA LYS A 91 -14.98 10.56 -19.01
C LYS A 91 -14.32 11.92 -18.92
N ASP A 92 -14.31 12.53 -17.74
CA ASP A 92 -13.68 13.83 -17.53
C ASP A 92 -12.15 13.71 -17.67
N PRO A 93 -11.49 14.50 -18.54
CA PRO A 93 -10.06 14.35 -18.81
C PRO A 93 -9.17 14.54 -17.58
N MET A 94 -9.50 15.52 -16.72
CA MET A 94 -8.69 15.86 -15.56
C MET A 94 -8.79 14.76 -14.48
N MET A 95 -10.01 14.30 -14.20
CA MET A 95 -10.22 13.18 -13.28
C MET A 95 -9.58 11.89 -13.79
N LYS A 96 -9.65 11.62 -15.11
CA LYS A 96 -9.02 10.45 -15.72
C LYS A 96 -7.50 10.47 -15.53
N GLN A 97 -6.87 11.62 -15.76
CA GLN A 97 -5.43 11.77 -15.56
C GLN A 97 -5.03 11.54 -14.10
N ASN A 98 -5.79 12.09 -13.15
CA ASN A 98 -5.53 11.89 -11.72
C ASN A 98 -5.61 10.42 -11.29
N ASP A 99 -6.66 9.70 -11.71
CA ASP A 99 -6.79 8.27 -11.39
C ASP A 99 -5.72 7.42 -12.11
N MET A 100 -5.31 7.80 -13.33
CA MET A 100 -4.19 7.14 -14.01
C MET A 100 -2.88 7.29 -13.24
N ILE A 101 -2.60 8.49 -12.70
CA ILE A 101 -1.41 8.72 -11.86
C ILE A 101 -1.46 7.85 -10.60
N MET A 102 -2.62 7.77 -9.93
CA MET A 102 -2.78 6.93 -8.74
C MET A 102 -2.63 5.44 -9.04
N PHE A 103 -3.18 4.97 -10.16
CA PHE A 103 -2.99 3.61 -10.64
C PHE A 103 -1.51 3.30 -10.88
N MET A 104 -0.81 4.15 -11.62
CA MET A 104 0.62 3.96 -11.92
C MET A 104 1.50 4.01 -10.67
N LYS A 105 1.21 4.92 -9.74
CA LYS A 105 1.86 4.97 -8.42
C LYS A 105 1.70 3.63 -7.69
N ASN A 106 0.48 3.09 -7.64
CA ASN A 106 0.24 1.83 -6.97
C ASN A 106 0.96 0.66 -7.66
N MET A 107 1.01 0.61 -8.99
CA MET A 107 1.74 -0.44 -9.71
C MET A 107 3.25 -0.36 -9.47
N ALA A 108 3.83 0.83 -9.44
CA ALA A 108 5.23 1.02 -9.07
C ALA A 108 5.51 0.54 -7.64
N LEU A 109 4.63 0.89 -6.69
CA LEU A 109 4.73 0.44 -5.30
C LEU A 109 4.53 -1.06 -5.13
N THR A 110 3.66 -1.70 -5.93
CA THR A 110 3.51 -3.15 -5.97
C THR A 110 4.81 -3.80 -6.41
N GLY A 111 5.44 -3.30 -7.48
CA GLY A 111 6.75 -3.78 -7.93
C GLY A 111 7.82 -3.66 -6.85
N ALA A 112 7.87 -2.52 -6.16
CA ALA A 112 8.79 -2.31 -5.04
C ALA A 112 8.51 -3.27 -3.86
N ALA A 113 7.25 -3.51 -3.51
CA ALA A 113 6.87 -4.46 -2.48
C ALA A 113 7.29 -5.90 -2.84
N ILE A 114 7.09 -6.32 -4.09
CA ILE A 114 7.53 -7.63 -4.59
C ILE A 114 9.05 -7.75 -4.54
N LEU A 115 9.78 -6.70 -4.93
CA LEU A 115 11.23 -6.69 -4.85
C LEU A 115 11.72 -6.81 -3.39
N ILE A 116 11.11 -6.07 -2.46
CA ILE A 116 11.41 -6.17 -1.02
C ILE A 116 11.17 -7.60 -0.51
N TRP A 117 10.03 -8.18 -0.86
CA TRP A 117 9.71 -9.57 -0.50
C TRP A 117 10.76 -10.56 -1.04
N TYR A 118 11.10 -10.44 -2.33
CA TYR A 118 12.04 -11.34 -2.98
C TYR A 118 13.45 -11.21 -2.39
N LEU A 119 13.95 -9.98 -2.21
CA LEU A 119 15.28 -9.74 -1.64
C LEU A 119 15.39 -10.28 -0.21
N TYR A 120 14.34 -10.16 0.59
CA TYR A 120 14.32 -10.75 1.95
C TYR A 120 14.36 -12.28 1.92
N LYS A 121 13.76 -12.90 0.89
CA LYS A 121 13.78 -14.35 0.70
C LYS A 121 15.11 -14.91 0.24
N VAL A 122 15.82 -14.19 -0.64
CA VAL A 122 17.00 -14.75 -1.34
C VAL A 122 18.34 -14.26 -0.83
N VAL A 123 18.38 -13.11 -0.14
CA VAL A 123 19.63 -12.58 0.41
C VAL A 123 19.76 -13.06 1.85
N PRO A 124 20.75 -13.91 2.19
CA PRO A 124 21.01 -14.29 3.56
C PRO A 124 21.53 -13.07 4.35
N ASN A 125 21.10 -12.92 5.61
CA ASN A 125 21.50 -11.83 6.49
C ASN A 125 21.26 -10.43 5.90
N VAL A 126 20.12 -10.20 5.22
CA VAL A 126 19.80 -8.84 4.80
C VAL A 126 19.81 -7.95 6.03
N PRO A 127 20.55 -6.82 6.04
CA PRO A 127 20.63 -5.92 7.20
C PRO A 127 19.32 -5.17 7.49
N LEU A 128 18.19 -5.72 7.02
CA LEU A 128 16.82 -5.29 7.21
C LEU A 128 16.27 -5.76 8.56
N SER A 129 16.67 -6.93 9.08
CA SER A 129 16.21 -7.37 10.41
C SER A 129 16.82 -6.50 11.51
N ILE A 130 16.08 -6.26 12.59
CA ILE A 130 16.56 -5.53 13.79
C ILE A 130 17.59 -6.35 14.61
N ASN A 131 17.88 -7.57 14.18
CA ASN A 131 18.80 -8.49 14.85
C ASN A 131 20.26 -8.19 14.50
#